data_AF-A0AAP6EKU5-F1
#
_entry.id   AF-A0AAP6EKU5-F1
#
_cell.length_a   1.000
_cell.length_b   1.000
_cell.length_c   1.000
_cell.angle_alpha   90.00
_cell.angle_beta   90.00
_cell.angle_gamma   90.00
#
_symmetry.space_group_name_H-M   'P 1'
#
loop_
_entity.id
_entity.type
_entity.pdbx_description
1 polymer ?
#
loop_
_entity_poly.entity_id
_entity_poly.type
_entity_poly.pdbx_seq_one_letter_code
_entity_poly.pdbx_strand_id
1 'polypeptide(L)' 'MDFEFDCWCCGITNAVWGRPVGFWTERYRLPAEWDCWNCDATNITPDD' A
#
# COMPACT_ATOMS: atom_id res chain seq x y z
N MET A 1 -3.18 -9.55 -4.02
CA MET A 1 -3.95 -8.44 -4.58
C MET A 1 -3.06 -7.22 -4.51
N ASP A 2 -2.71 -6.67 -5.66
CA ASP A 2 -2.08 -5.36 -5.80
C ASP A 2 -3.15 -4.28 -5.63
N PHE A 3 -2.77 -3.21 -4.94
CA PHE A 3 -3.59 -2.03 -4.74
C PHE A 3 -2.81 -0.82 -5.21
N GLU A 4 -3.44 0.02 -6.01
CA GLU A 4 -2.81 1.23 -6.54
C GLU A 4 -3.16 2.42 -5.65
N PHE A 5 -2.14 3.10 -5.13
CA PHE A 5 -2.30 4.30 -4.33
C PHE A 5 -1.50 5.46 -4.91
N ASP A 6 -2.09 6.65 -4.89
CA ASP A 6 -1.41 7.88 -5.30
C ASP A 6 -0.54 8.40 -4.16
N CYS A 7 0.70 8.75 -4.47
CA CYS A 7 1.56 9.37 -3.48
C CYS A 7 1.07 10.79 -3.16
N TRP A 8 0.88 11.10 -1.89
CA TRP A 8 0.44 12.45 -1.46
C TRP A 8 1.47 13.54 -1.78
N CYS A 9 2.75 13.18 -1.86
CA CYS A 9 3.85 14.12 -2.05
C CYS A 9 4.11 14.45 -3.53
N CYS A 10 4.21 13.42 -4.40
CA CYS A 10 4.54 13.61 -5.81
C CYS A 10 3.41 13.29 -6.79
N GLY A 11 2.28 12.75 -6.31
CA GLY A 11 1.12 12.43 -7.13
C GLY A 11 1.28 11.20 -8.03
N ILE A 12 2.35 10.42 -7.89
CA ILE A 12 2.56 9.23 -8.71
C ILE A 12 1.83 8.01 -8.14
N THR A 13 1.28 7.17 -9.02
CA THR A 13 0.65 5.91 -8.64
C THR A 13 1.72 4.88 -8.25
N ASN A 14 1.52 4.25 -7.09
CA ASN A 14 2.36 3.21 -6.53
C ASN A 14 1.53 1.94 -6.35
N ALA A 15 2.07 0.80 -6.78
CA ALA A 15 1.46 -0.50 -6.57
C ALA A 15 1.91 -1.06 -5.21
N VAL A 16 1.01 -1.04 -4.22
CA VAL A 16 1.23 -1.57 -2.88
C VAL A 16 0.69 -2.99 -2.80
N TRP A 17 1.54 -3.92 -2.36
CA TRP A 17 1.19 -5.33 -2.24
C TRP A 17 0.64 -5.63 -0.86
N GLY A 18 -0.66 -5.97 -0.80
CA GLY A 18 -1.27 -6.48 0.44
C GLY A 18 -0.66 -7.82 0.82
N ARG A 19 -0.19 -7.96 2.07
CA ARG A 19 0.33 -9.23 2.58
C ARG A 19 -0.85 -10.11 3.02
N PRO A 20 -0.91 -11.39 2.61
CA PRO A 20 -1.94 -12.28 3.11
C PRO A 20 -1.75 -12.49 4.62
N VAL A 21 -2.78 -12.21 5.40
CA VAL A 21 -2.82 -12.46 6.85
C VAL A 21 -3.96 -13.43 7.15
N GLY A 22 -3.62 -14.65 7.58
CA GLY A 22 -4.60 -15.66 7.94
C GLY A 22 -4.12 -17.06 7.61
N PHE A 23 -4.51 -18.03 8.43
CA PHE A 23 -4.16 -19.44 8.25
C PHE A 23 -4.71 -20.03 6.93
N TRP A 24 -5.74 -19.39 6.36
CA TRP A 24 -6.40 -19.75 5.10
C TRP A 24 -6.36 -18.63 4.04
N THR A 25 -5.46 -17.63 4.17
CA THR A 25 -5.27 -16.57 3.14
C THR A 25 -6.53 -15.76 2.75
N GLU A 26 -7.59 -15.78 3.57
CA GLU A 26 -8.88 -15.10 3.30
C GLU A 26 -8.86 -13.60 3.58
N ARG A 27 -7.81 -13.08 4.24
CA ARG A 27 -7.67 -11.64 4.53
C ARG A 27 -6.33 -11.16 4.00
N TYR A 28 -6.35 -10.06 3.24
CA TYR A 28 -5.16 -9.34 2.85
C TYR A 28 -5.06 -8.12 3.76
N ARG A 29 -3.95 -7.95 4.47
CA ARG A 29 -3.67 -6.73 5.22
C ARG A 29 -2.73 -5.90 4.36
N LEU A 30 -3.23 -4.74 3.97
CA LEU A 30 -2.42 -3.69 3.39
C LEU A 30 -1.40 -3.21 4.43
N PRO A 31 -0.15 -2.93 4.03
CA PRO A 31 0.82 -2.31 4.93
C PRO A 31 0.29 -0.91 5.28
N ALA A 32 0.21 -0.59 6.57
CA ALA A 32 -0.32 0.70 7.05
C ALA A 32 0.43 1.90 6.47
N GLU A 33 1.72 1.72 6.18
CA GLU A 33 2.62 2.71 5.63
C GLU A 33 3.38 2.10 4.45
N TRP A 34 3.59 2.88 3.40
CA TRP A 34 4.36 2.49 2.23
C TRP A 34 5.15 3.68 1.67
N ASP A 35 6.37 3.40 1.23
CA ASP A 35 7.25 4.41 0.67
C ASP A 35 7.05 4.51 -0.84
N CYS A 36 6.98 5.75 -1.34
CA CYS A 36 6.83 6.00 -2.76
C CYS A 36 8.12 5.67 -3.51
N TRP A 37 8.02 4.88 -4.59
CA TRP A 37 9.19 4.47 -5.39
C TRP A 37 9.91 5.64 -6.09
N ASN A 38 9.22 6.77 -6.28
CA ASN A 38 9.75 7.92 -7.01
C ASN A 38 10.35 9.00 -6.10
N CYS A 39 9.72 9.30 -4.96
CA CYS A 39 10.13 10.39 -4.08
C CYS A 39 10.55 9.95 -2.68
N ASP A 40 10.53 8.65 -2.38
CA ASP A 40 10.85 8.07 -1.07
C ASP A 40 9.98 8.62 0.07
N ALA A 41 8.87 9.30 -0.24
CA ALA A 41 7.96 9.82 0.76
C ALA A 41 7.14 8.66 1.34
N THR A 42 7.04 8.61 2.66
CA THR A 42 6.16 7.67 3.37
C THR A 42 4.70 8.13 3.22
N ASN A 43 3.86 7.23 2.73
CA ASN A 43 2.43 7.40 2.54
C ASN A 43 1.70 6.44 3.48
N ILE A 44 0.51 6.84 3.93
CA ILE A 44 -0.34 6.03 4.80
C ILE A 44 -1.43 5.42 3.92
N THR A 45 -1.61 4.10 3.94
CA THR A 45 -2.79 3.52 3.29
C THR A 45 -4.04 3.93 4.05
N PRO A 46 -5.05 4.54 3.42
CA PRO A 46 -6.34 4.74 4.05
C PRO A 46 -6.94 3.35 4.39
N ASP A 47 -7.16 3.11 5.69
CA ASP A 47 -7.91 1.97 6.22
C ASP A 47 -9.40 2.33 6.05
N ASP A 48 -10.08 1.77 5.04
CA ASP A 48 -11.54 1.89 4.87
C ASP A 48 -12.27 0.84 5.73
#